data_AF-A0A482THJ1-F1
#
_entry.id   AF-A0A482THJ1-F1
#
_cell.length_a   1.000
_cell.length_b   1.000
_cell.length_c   1.000
_cell.angle_alpha   90.00
_cell.angle_beta   90.00
_cell.angle_gamma   90.00
#
_symmetry.space_group_name_H-M   'P 1'
#
loop_
_entity.id
_entity.type
_entity.pdbx_description
1 polymer ?
#
loop_
_entity_poly.entity_id
_entity_poly.type
_entity_poly.pdbx_seq_one_letter_code
_entity_poly.pdbx_strand_id
1 'polypeptide(L)'
;WDQGVLLICAAGNHKDSDPPSQQDVSYPAAYEECVAVGAVDSNKSPTEFSNYGEKVDIAAPGNDILSSVPGGDYAQFPGTSMASPAVAGVAALGLDKHDWSVSQTRQNLLDTAQPLDADGQFVGFGLADAYNFVTAGGGTENEPPIVTLNDDSRTVTVNKEIIFDASGSRDPDGSITNYRWEFGDGSEPIEGADATEVSHTYTSTGDYTVTVTVTDNDGAEATTSVSVSVTDESKDRLTEELSGSLDGMLDYDKQTYSLKTESPMQLILSLDGPSDADFDLYVSFDGRTPTPNDYDRASYTQDSSEQIIIDDFSQVSEIGILVYVYSGSGDYTLTLEEIGKTGS
;
A
#
# COMPACT_ATOMS: atom_id res chain seq x y z
N TRP A 1 14.28 8.48 20.74
CA TRP A 1 13.07 7.72 21.08
C TRP A 1 13.08 6.40 20.31
N ASP A 2 13.24 6.41 18.98
CA ASP A 2 13.35 5.22 18.07
C ASP A 2 14.36 4.11 18.44
N GLN A 3 15.27 4.36 19.37
CA GLN A 3 16.29 3.41 19.83
C GLN A 3 15.97 2.83 21.22
N GLY A 4 14.72 2.94 21.68
CA GLY A 4 14.32 2.45 23.00
C GLY A 4 14.91 3.28 24.15
N VAL A 5 14.98 4.61 24.00
CA VAL A 5 15.46 5.52 25.05
C VAL A 5 14.37 6.54 25.44
N LEU A 6 14.03 6.59 26.73
CA LEU A 6 13.17 7.61 27.31
C LEU A 6 13.96 8.91 27.56
N LEU A 7 13.50 10.01 26.98
CA LEU A 7 14.16 11.31 27.07
C LEU A 7 13.50 12.17 28.16
N ILE A 8 14.21 12.42 29.27
CA ILE A 8 13.74 13.30 30.35
C ILE A 8 14.43 14.65 30.24
N CYS A 9 13.64 15.73 30.09
CA CYS A 9 14.14 17.04 29.68
C CYS A 9 13.65 18.12 30.65
N ALA A 10 14.54 19.02 31.10
CA ALA A 10 14.16 20.13 31.98
C ALA A 10 13.33 21.17 31.24
N ALA A 11 12.18 21.57 31.79
CA ALA A 11 11.26 22.50 31.13
C ALA A 11 11.86 23.91 30.92
N GLY A 12 12.89 24.29 31.67
CA GLY A 12 13.54 25.59 31.58
C GLY A 12 13.25 26.48 32.79
N ASN A 13 14.06 27.54 32.94
CA ASN A 13 13.98 28.47 34.06
C ASN A 13 13.89 29.96 33.61
N HIS A 14 13.44 30.23 32.39
CA HIS A 14 13.47 31.57 31.76
C HIS A 14 12.07 32.20 31.71
N LYS A 15 11.92 33.39 32.30
CA LYS A 15 10.75 34.26 32.15
C LYS A 15 11.05 35.33 31.12
N ASP A 16 10.81 35.04 29.84
CA ASP A 16 11.13 36.01 28.78
C ASP A 16 10.12 37.19 28.69
N SER A 17 9.02 37.19 29.47
CA SER A 17 8.10 38.33 29.58
C SER A 17 7.35 38.42 30.92
N ASP A 18 6.97 39.64 31.31
CA ASP A 18 6.16 39.98 32.49
C ASP A 18 4.89 40.75 32.04
N PRO A 19 3.66 40.22 32.18
CA PRO A 19 3.33 38.92 32.77
C PRO A 19 3.73 37.76 31.84
N PRO A 20 4.04 36.59 32.40
CA PRO A 20 4.51 35.42 31.65
C PRO A 20 3.49 34.99 30.59
N SER A 21 3.91 34.93 29.32
CA SER A 21 3.17 34.25 28.27
C SER A 21 3.15 32.75 28.53
N GLN A 22 2.02 32.10 28.25
CA GLN A 22 1.71 30.67 28.46
C GLN A 22 2.64 29.64 27.74
N GLN A 23 3.84 30.00 27.24
CA GLN A 23 4.42 29.29 26.08
C GLN A 23 5.93 28.99 26.03
N ASP A 24 6.71 29.03 27.12
CA ASP A 24 8.18 28.87 26.97
C ASP A 24 8.77 27.60 27.59
N VAL A 25 8.19 26.41 27.36
CA VAL A 25 8.98 25.19 27.60
C VAL A 25 10.20 25.23 26.67
N SER A 26 11.40 25.16 27.25
CA SER A 26 12.66 25.30 26.51
C SER A 26 12.93 24.06 25.66
N TYR A 27 13.52 24.22 24.48
CA TYR A 27 14.05 23.09 23.74
C TYR A 27 15.30 22.53 24.45
N PRO A 28 15.49 21.19 24.53
CA PRO A 28 14.71 20.16 23.82
C PRO A 28 13.42 19.71 24.51
N ALA A 29 13.10 20.15 25.73
CA ALA A 29 11.90 19.69 26.44
C ALA A 29 10.58 19.99 25.70
N ALA A 30 10.55 20.98 24.80
CA ALA A 30 9.39 21.28 23.99
C ALA A 30 9.13 20.35 22.78
N TYR A 31 10.01 19.37 22.53
CA TYR A 31 9.78 18.27 21.59
C TYR A 31 8.82 17.23 22.20
N GLU A 32 7.87 16.72 21.43
CA GLU A 32 6.87 15.74 21.91
C GLU A 32 7.54 14.45 22.40
N GLU A 33 8.72 14.13 21.85
CA GLU A 33 9.53 12.97 22.20
C GLU A 33 10.19 13.09 23.59
N CYS A 34 10.31 14.31 24.15
CA CYS A 34 10.78 14.54 25.52
C CYS A 34 9.61 14.41 26.51
N VAL A 35 9.92 13.90 27.70
CA VAL A 35 9.13 14.13 28.91
C VAL A 35 9.64 15.43 29.54
N ALA A 36 8.88 16.50 29.41
CA ALA A 36 9.20 17.82 29.93
C ALA A 36 8.90 17.91 31.43
N VAL A 37 9.92 18.27 32.21
CA VAL A 37 9.87 18.26 33.67
C VAL A 37 9.86 19.68 34.25
N GLY A 38 8.75 20.05 34.87
CA GLY A 38 8.59 21.24 35.70
C GLY A 38 9.13 21.07 37.12
N ALA A 39 9.30 22.17 37.85
CA ALA A 39 9.83 22.18 39.21
C ALA A 39 8.82 22.69 40.24
N VAL A 40 8.65 21.94 41.32
CA VAL A 40 7.85 22.33 42.50
C VAL A 40 8.70 22.51 43.76
N ASP A 41 8.16 23.26 44.71
CA ASP A 41 8.75 23.45 46.04
C ASP A 41 8.34 22.33 47.03
N SER A 42 8.79 22.44 48.28
CA SER A 42 8.44 21.48 49.34
C SER A 42 6.96 21.44 49.71
N ASN A 43 6.20 22.47 49.34
CA ASN A 43 4.75 22.54 49.51
C ASN A 43 4.01 22.01 48.27
N LYS A 44 4.74 21.43 47.30
CA LYS A 44 4.23 20.97 46.01
C LYS A 44 3.62 22.08 45.16
N SER A 45 4.01 23.33 45.43
CA SER A 45 3.60 24.48 44.63
C SER A 45 4.59 24.67 43.48
N PRO A 46 4.13 25.06 42.28
CA PRO A 46 5.01 25.43 41.18
C PRO A 46 6.02 26.48 41.64
N THR A 47 7.30 26.27 41.33
CA THR A 47 8.35 27.23 41.67
C THR A 47 8.27 28.45 40.77
N GLU A 48 8.65 29.61 41.30
CA GLU A 48 8.55 30.84 40.52
C GLU A 48 9.41 30.81 39.25
N PHE A 49 10.51 30.06 39.24
CA PHE A 49 11.42 30.01 38.11
C PHE A 49 11.01 28.98 37.05
N SER A 50 10.17 28.00 37.37
CA SER A 50 9.84 26.93 36.42
C SER A 50 9.08 27.48 35.23
N ASN A 51 9.54 27.15 34.03
CA ASN A 51 8.73 27.35 32.84
C ASN A 51 7.53 26.39 32.89
N TYR A 52 6.41 26.83 32.33
CA TYR A 52 5.13 26.13 32.34
C TYR A 52 4.38 26.34 31.03
N GLY A 53 3.33 25.54 30.81
CA GLY A 53 2.52 25.55 29.60
C GLY A 53 2.07 24.13 29.24
N GLU A 54 1.27 24.02 28.18
CA GLU A 54 0.68 22.74 27.71
C GLU A 54 1.72 21.66 27.36
N LYS A 55 2.98 22.06 27.16
CA LYS A 55 4.09 21.17 26.85
C LYS A 55 4.80 20.59 28.09
N VAL A 56 4.42 20.96 29.31
CA VAL A 56 4.96 20.31 30.52
C VAL A 56 4.19 19.01 30.75
N ASP A 57 4.89 17.88 30.77
CA ASP A 57 4.28 16.58 31.03
C ASP A 57 4.13 16.29 32.52
N ILE A 58 5.15 16.60 33.32
CA ILE A 58 5.20 16.20 34.73
C ILE A 58 6.06 17.15 35.55
N ALA A 59 5.91 17.14 36.87
CA ALA A 59 6.74 17.91 37.79
C ALA A 59 7.46 17.04 38.82
N ALA A 60 8.56 17.57 39.34
CA ALA A 60 9.29 16.99 40.46
C ALA A 60 9.86 18.06 41.39
N PRO A 61 10.29 17.72 42.62
CA PRO A 61 10.93 18.66 43.51
C PRO A 61 12.17 19.29 42.84
N GLY A 62 12.17 20.61 42.74
CA GLY A 62 13.25 21.36 42.08
C GLY A 62 13.72 22.59 42.86
N ASN A 63 13.13 22.89 44.02
CA ASN A 63 13.59 23.98 44.88
C ASN A 63 14.53 23.46 45.98
N ASP A 64 15.72 24.06 46.11
CA ASP A 64 16.70 23.77 47.16
C ASP A 64 17.09 22.29 47.29
N ILE A 65 17.37 21.64 46.17
CA ILE A 65 17.69 20.21 46.14
C ILE A 65 19.15 19.98 46.51
N LEU A 66 19.37 19.29 47.64
CA LEU A 66 20.68 18.88 48.11
C LEU A 66 21.19 17.68 47.30
N SER A 67 22.35 17.83 46.66
CA SER A 67 23.03 16.72 45.97
C SER A 67 24.55 16.88 45.99
N SER A 68 25.26 15.89 45.45
CA SER A 68 26.72 15.85 45.36
C SER A 68 27.28 16.88 44.38
N VAL A 69 28.43 17.45 44.72
CA VAL A 69 29.24 18.31 43.83
C VAL A 69 30.69 17.80 43.76
N PRO A 70 31.49 18.23 42.76
CA PRO A 70 32.89 17.82 42.67
C PRO A 70 33.68 18.09 43.96
N GLY A 71 34.67 17.24 44.25
CA GLY A 71 35.50 17.35 45.46
C GLY A 71 35.01 16.52 46.65
N GLY A 72 33.91 15.76 46.51
CA GLY A 72 33.35 14.94 47.59
C GLY A 72 32.43 15.72 48.53
N ASP A 73 31.96 16.89 48.10
CA ASP A 73 31.10 17.80 48.86
C ASP A 73 29.64 17.71 48.40
N TYR A 74 28.76 18.44 49.10
CA TYR A 74 27.33 18.56 48.81
C TYR A 74 26.91 20.03 48.77
N ALA A 75 25.95 20.35 47.90
CA ALA A 75 25.36 21.68 47.80
C ALA A 75 23.88 21.61 47.42
N GLN A 76 23.14 22.68 47.72
CA GLN A 76 21.74 22.84 47.34
C GLN A 76 21.64 23.72 46.09
N PHE A 77 20.85 23.28 45.12
CA PHE A 77 20.56 24.05 43.92
C PHE A 77 19.06 24.07 43.62
N PRO A 78 18.51 25.22 43.19
CA PRO A 78 17.18 25.30 42.60
C PRO A 78 17.23 25.16 41.08
N GLY A 79 16.18 24.63 40.47
CA GLY A 79 15.97 24.63 39.03
C GLY A 79 15.19 23.41 38.53
N THR A 80 14.60 23.54 37.34
CA THR A 80 14.09 22.38 36.58
C THR A 80 15.20 21.36 36.29
N SER A 81 16.46 21.80 36.21
CA SER A 81 17.65 20.94 36.15
C SER A 81 17.82 20.02 37.38
N MET A 82 17.20 20.33 38.52
CA MET A 82 17.20 19.48 39.71
C MET A 82 15.94 18.60 39.80
N ALA A 83 14.85 19.02 39.16
CA ALA A 83 13.63 18.22 39.04
C ALA A 83 13.80 17.06 38.03
N SER A 84 14.39 17.31 36.85
CA SER A 84 14.62 16.29 35.82
C SER A 84 15.33 15.01 36.29
N PRO A 85 16.44 15.05 37.05
CA PRO A 85 17.09 13.83 37.53
C PRO A 85 16.23 13.03 38.50
N ALA A 86 15.30 13.66 39.23
CA ALA A 86 14.34 12.94 40.07
C ALA A 86 13.38 12.10 39.21
N VAL A 87 12.82 12.68 38.15
CA VAL A 87 11.94 11.97 37.21
C VAL A 87 12.70 10.86 36.47
N ALA A 88 13.93 11.12 36.03
CA ALA A 88 14.78 10.09 35.42
C ALA A 88 15.08 8.93 36.38
N GLY A 89 15.30 9.22 37.66
CA GLY A 89 15.45 8.21 38.70
C GLY A 89 14.17 7.39 38.92
N VAL A 90 13.00 8.03 38.91
CA VAL A 90 11.71 7.33 38.99
C VAL A 90 11.53 6.39 37.80
N ALA A 91 11.75 6.88 36.57
CA ALA A 91 11.67 6.05 35.36
C ALA A 91 12.60 4.83 35.45
N ALA A 92 13.84 5.02 35.90
CA ALA A 92 14.80 3.93 36.08
C ALA A 92 14.33 2.89 37.13
N LEU A 93 13.67 3.32 38.22
CA LEU A 93 13.10 2.39 39.20
C LEU A 93 11.97 1.54 38.60
N GLY A 94 11.14 2.11 37.71
CA GLY A 94 10.11 1.35 37.01
C GLY A 94 10.70 0.35 36.03
N LEU A 95 11.68 0.77 35.24
CA LEU A 95 12.39 -0.09 34.28
C LEU A 95 13.17 -1.24 34.95
N ASP A 96 13.67 -1.05 36.18
CA ASP A 96 14.27 -2.15 36.96
C ASP A 96 13.21 -3.17 37.44
N LYS A 97 11.98 -2.69 37.67
CA LYS A 97 10.91 -3.50 38.24
C LYS A 97 10.05 -4.22 37.21
N HIS A 98 9.88 -3.62 36.04
CA HIS A 98 8.94 -4.01 35.01
C HIS A 98 9.63 -4.07 33.65
N ASP A 99 9.21 -5.01 32.81
CA ASP A 99 9.69 -5.15 31.44
C ASP A 99 8.86 -4.28 30.48
N TRP A 100 8.77 -2.99 30.80
CA TRP A 100 7.99 -2.03 30.01
C TRP A 100 8.77 -1.54 28.81
N SER A 101 8.06 -1.36 27.69
CA SER A 101 8.58 -0.56 26.58
C SER A 101 8.82 0.89 27.02
N VAL A 102 9.48 1.69 26.17
CA VAL A 102 9.67 3.13 26.45
C VAL A 102 8.34 3.88 26.50
N SER A 103 7.40 3.55 25.62
CA SER A 103 6.09 4.20 25.57
C SER A 103 5.24 3.82 26.79
N GLN A 104 5.20 2.54 27.16
CA GLN A 104 4.58 2.09 28.41
C GLN A 104 5.21 2.75 29.63
N THR A 105 6.54 2.87 29.66
CA THR A 105 7.25 3.55 30.75
C THR A 105 6.85 5.02 30.84
N ARG A 106 6.78 5.73 29.72
CA ARG A 106 6.31 7.12 29.68
C ARG A 106 4.87 7.22 30.17
N GLN A 107 3.96 6.42 29.61
CA GLN A 107 2.54 6.49 29.93
C GLN A 107 2.29 6.19 31.41
N ASN A 108 2.89 5.12 31.93
CA ASN A 108 2.81 4.78 33.35
C ASN A 108 3.36 5.89 34.25
N LEU A 109 4.43 6.57 33.82
CA LEU A 109 5.03 7.65 34.60
C LEU A 109 4.07 8.84 34.74
N LEU A 110 3.30 9.13 33.68
CA LEU A 110 2.31 10.20 33.66
C LEU A 110 1.03 9.80 34.39
N ASP A 111 0.48 8.60 34.14
CA ASP A 111 -0.78 8.13 34.72
C ASP A 111 -0.71 7.94 36.24
N THR A 112 0.48 7.65 36.75
CA THR A 112 0.71 7.45 38.19
C THR A 112 1.14 8.72 38.91
N ALA A 113 1.33 9.83 38.18
CA ALA A 113 1.68 11.11 38.78
C ALA A 113 0.59 11.56 39.77
N GLN A 114 1.01 12.13 40.90
CA GLN A 114 0.10 12.71 41.87
C GLN A 114 -0.39 14.08 41.36
N PRO A 115 -1.69 14.27 41.07
CA PRO A 115 -2.20 15.56 40.59
C PRO A 115 -1.93 16.68 41.59
N LEU A 116 -1.50 17.85 41.11
CA LEU A 116 -1.11 19.00 41.94
C LEU A 116 -1.98 20.24 41.70
N ASP A 117 -2.49 20.43 40.49
CA ASP A 117 -3.52 21.41 40.14
C ASP A 117 -4.63 20.73 39.31
N ALA A 118 -5.79 21.38 39.21
CA ALA A 118 -6.93 20.81 38.49
C ALA A 118 -6.86 21.00 36.97
N ASP A 119 -6.04 21.95 36.51
CA ASP A 119 -6.00 22.39 35.12
C ASP A 119 -4.72 21.97 34.38
N GLY A 120 -3.74 21.35 35.04
CA GLY A 120 -2.50 20.83 34.45
C GLY A 120 -1.54 21.91 33.90
N GLN A 121 -1.93 23.19 33.96
CA GLN A 121 -1.26 24.27 33.24
C GLN A 121 0.16 24.56 33.74
N PHE A 122 0.48 24.18 34.98
CA PHE A 122 1.78 24.48 35.60
C PHE A 122 2.71 23.27 35.74
N VAL A 123 2.15 22.07 35.78
CA VAL A 123 2.84 20.84 36.23
C VAL A 123 2.45 19.60 35.45
N GLY A 124 1.71 19.74 34.35
CA GLY A 124 1.24 18.64 33.52
C GLY A 124 0.35 17.68 34.31
N PHE A 125 0.66 16.38 34.23
CA PHE A 125 -0.03 15.32 34.96
C PHE A 125 0.18 15.36 36.49
N GLY A 126 1.13 16.18 36.98
CA GLY A 126 1.36 16.42 38.40
C GLY A 126 2.74 16.00 38.89
N LEU A 127 2.85 15.66 40.17
CA LEU A 127 4.10 15.27 40.82
C LEU A 127 4.46 13.82 40.52
N ALA A 128 5.68 13.56 40.04
CA ALA A 128 6.18 12.21 39.89
C ALA A 128 6.10 11.42 41.22
N ASP A 129 5.37 10.31 41.20
CA ASP A 129 5.14 9.44 42.36
C ASP A 129 5.86 8.11 42.17
N ALA A 130 7.06 8.01 42.74
CA ALA A 130 7.90 6.82 42.61
C ALA A 130 7.23 5.55 43.15
N TYR A 131 6.45 5.67 44.23
CA TYR A 131 5.82 4.50 44.85
C TYR A 131 4.69 4.00 43.96
N ASN A 132 3.79 4.88 43.54
CA ASN A 132 2.69 4.49 42.65
C ASN A 132 3.23 4.01 41.30
N PHE A 133 4.20 4.68 40.71
CA PHE A 133 4.82 4.23 39.46
C PHE A 133 5.37 2.80 39.57
N VAL A 134 6.15 2.49 40.61
CA VAL A 134 6.77 1.17 40.79
C VAL A 134 5.73 0.10 41.19
N THR A 135 4.71 0.45 41.96
CA THR A 135 3.75 -0.52 42.53
C THR A 135 2.46 -0.70 41.74
N ALA A 136 2.07 0.28 40.91
CA ALA A 136 0.83 0.23 40.15
C ALA A 136 0.82 -0.91 39.13
N GLY A 137 1.97 -1.31 38.57
CA GLY A 137 2.09 -2.47 37.67
C GLY A 137 1.00 -2.55 36.60
N GLY A 138 0.50 -1.39 36.14
CA GLY A 138 -0.85 -1.27 35.59
C GLY A 138 -0.94 -0.27 34.44
N GLY A 139 0.04 -0.26 33.55
CA GLY A 139 -0.16 0.23 32.19
C GLY A 139 -0.89 -0.84 31.42
N THR A 140 -1.83 -0.45 30.56
CA THR A 140 -2.52 -1.38 29.65
C THR A 140 -1.48 -2.24 28.91
N GLU A 141 -1.75 -3.53 28.83
CA GLU A 141 -0.98 -4.45 27.99
C GLU A 141 -0.95 -3.88 26.56
N ASN A 142 0.21 -3.92 25.88
CA ASN A 142 0.34 -3.37 24.53
C ASN A 142 -0.77 -3.92 23.63
N GLU A 143 -1.58 -3.05 23.04
CA GLU A 143 -2.60 -3.45 22.09
C GLU A 143 -1.96 -3.58 20.70
N PRO A 144 -2.11 -4.72 20.01
CA PRO A 144 -1.52 -4.87 18.68
C PRO A 144 -2.15 -3.89 17.67
N PRO A 145 -1.42 -3.51 16.61
CA PRO A 145 -1.93 -2.58 15.63
C PRO A 145 -3.16 -3.13 14.91
N ILE A 146 -4.06 -2.23 14.53
CA ILE A 146 -5.21 -2.53 13.68
C ILE A 146 -4.78 -2.31 12.23
N VAL A 147 -4.53 -3.40 11.51
CA VAL A 147 -4.15 -3.35 10.10
C VAL A 147 -5.36 -3.17 9.21
N THR A 148 -5.37 -2.10 8.42
CA THR A 148 -6.39 -1.85 7.41
C THR A 148 -5.74 -1.95 6.05
N LEU A 149 -6.22 -2.87 5.22
CA LEU A 149 -5.82 -3.01 3.83
C LEU A 149 -6.99 -2.55 2.95
N ASN A 150 -6.83 -1.45 2.23
CA ASN A 150 -7.86 -0.82 1.41
C ASN A 150 -8.04 -1.51 0.05
N ASP A 151 -7.87 -2.83 0.02
CA ASP A 151 -7.86 -3.63 -1.20
C ASP A 151 -8.79 -4.84 -1.07
N ASP A 152 -9.65 -5.01 -2.07
CA ASP A 152 -10.40 -6.25 -2.27
C ASP A 152 -9.63 -7.24 -3.15
N SER A 153 -10.00 -8.52 -3.04
CA SER A 153 -9.54 -9.57 -3.94
C SER A 153 -9.81 -9.17 -5.39
N ARG A 154 -8.83 -9.31 -6.27
CA ARG A 154 -8.94 -8.91 -7.68
C ARG A 154 -8.30 -9.90 -8.64
N THR A 155 -8.82 -9.91 -9.85
CA THR A 155 -8.21 -10.59 -11.00
C THR A 155 -7.52 -9.56 -11.87
N VAL A 156 -6.25 -9.80 -12.19
CA VAL A 156 -5.42 -8.93 -13.04
C VAL A 156 -4.72 -9.76 -14.11
N THR A 157 -4.11 -9.08 -15.07
CA THR A 157 -3.33 -9.74 -16.11
C THR A 157 -1.85 -9.61 -15.84
N VAL A 158 -1.07 -10.59 -16.32
CA VAL A 158 0.39 -10.58 -16.21
C VAL A 158 0.98 -9.25 -16.68
N ASN A 159 2.06 -8.80 -16.04
CA ASN A 159 2.77 -7.56 -16.33
C ASN A 159 1.95 -6.27 -16.14
N LYS A 160 0.89 -6.31 -15.32
CA LYS A 160 0.20 -5.12 -14.84
C LYS A 160 0.70 -4.73 -13.46
N GLU A 161 1.02 -3.45 -13.30
CA GLU A 161 1.32 -2.86 -12.00
C GLU A 161 0.04 -2.81 -11.15
N ILE A 162 0.18 -3.22 -9.89
CA ILE A 162 -0.87 -3.19 -8.87
C ILE A 162 -0.32 -2.35 -7.72
N ILE A 163 -1.15 -1.43 -7.22
CA ILE A 163 -0.88 -0.67 -6.01
C ILE A 163 -1.69 -1.29 -4.88
N PHE A 164 -1.05 -1.48 -3.72
CA PHE A 164 -1.65 -1.93 -2.46
C PHE A 164 -1.51 -0.83 -1.43
N ASP A 165 -2.57 -0.61 -0.63
CA ASP A 165 -2.68 0.52 0.30
C ASP A 165 -3.06 0.02 1.70
N ALA A 166 -2.13 0.16 2.65
CA ALA A 166 -2.34 -0.08 4.08
C ALA A 166 -2.35 1.20 4.93
N SER A 167 -2.46 2.38 4.32
CA SER A 167 -2.40 3.69 4.99
C SER A 167 -3.50 3.93 6.02
N GLY A 168 -4.57 3.12 6.01
CA GLY A 168 -5.62 3.14 7.03
C GLY A 168 -5.25 2.45 8.34
N SER A 169 -4.08 1.83 8.43
CA SER A 169 -3.62 1.12 9.63
C SER A 169 -3.33 2.09 10.78
N ARG A 170 -3.61 1.67 12.01
CA ARG A 170 -3.39 2.49 13.21
C ARG A 170 -3.09 1.63 14.42
N ASP A 171 -2.50 2.24 15.43
CA ASP A 171 -2.23 1.61 16.71
C ASP A 171 -3.07 2.28 17.82
N PRO A 172 -3.85 1.53 18.63
CA PRO A 172 -4.77 2.12 19.61
C PRO A 172 -4.09 2.87 20.77
N ASP A 173 -2.92 2.39 21.20
CA ASP A 173 -2.18 2.88 22.36
C ASP A 173 -0.77 3.42 22.02
N GLY A 174 -0.42 3.46 20.73
CA GLY A 174 0.85 4.00 20.26
C GLY A 174 0.85 4.44 18.79
N SER A 175 1.93 4.09 18.10
CA SER A 175 2.29 4.50 16.75
C SER A 175 2.94 3.34 15.99
N ILE A 176 2.72 3.29 14.68
CA ILE A 176 3.30 2.27 13.80
C ILE A 176 4.74 2.63 13.45
N THR A 177 5.66 1.68 13.57
CA THR A 177 7.08 1.87 13.23
C THR A 177 7.51 1.17 11.96
N ASN A 178 6.78 0.15 11.49
CA ASN A 178 7.15 -0.59 10.29
C ASN A 178 5.95 -1.22 9.58
N TYR A 179 6.03 -1.23 8.24
CA TYR A 179 5.20 -2.06 7.36
C TYR A 179 6.11 -3.06 6.66
N ARG A 180 5.66 -4.31 6.50
CA ARG A 180 6.36 -5.36 5.76
C ARG A 180 5.41 -6.06 4.81
N TRP A 181 5.69 -5.97 3.52
CA TRP A 181 4.87 -6.50 2.44
C TRP A 181 5.50 -7.75 1.83
N GLU A 182 4.72 -8.82 1.71
CA GLU A 182 5.08 -10.05 1.01
C GLU A 182 4.05 -10.36 -0.06
N PHE A 183 4.50 -10.57 -1.31
CA PHE A 183 3.60 -10.71 -2.46
C PHE A 183 3.23 -12.16 -2.80
N GLY A 184 3.84 -13.14 -2.15
CA GLY A 184 3.51 -14.56 -2.34
C GLY A 184 4.07 -15.19 -3.63
N ASP A 185 4.81 -14.45 -4.45
CA ASP A 185 5.50 -14.93 -5.66
C ASP A 185 7.01 -15.19 -5.46
N GLY A 186 7.52 -14.98 -4.23
CA GLY A 186 8.93 -15.14 -3.89
C GLY A 186 9.81 -13.93 -4.19
N SER A 187 9.23 -12.80 -4.59
CA SER A 187 9.93 -11.51 -4.64
C SER A 187 10.43 -11.06 -3.26
N GLU A 188 11.42 -10.16 -3.24
CA GLU A 188 11.93 -9.59 -1.99
C GLU A 188 10.83 -8.73 -1.31
N PRO A 189 10.66 -8.86 0.02
CA PRO A 189 9.70 -8.02 0.75
C PRO A 189 10.02 -6.53 0.63
N ILE A 190 8.99 -5.70 0.65
CA ILE A 190 9.14 -4.25 0.80
C ILE A 190 8.86 -3.88 2.26
N GLU A 191 9.79 -3.16 2.88
CA GLU A 191 9.75 -2.82 4.31
C GLU A 191 10.06 -1.35 4.56
N GLY A 192 9.46 -0.78 5.62
CA GLY A 192 9.78 0.56 6.12
C GLY A 192 8.58 1.29 6.74
N ALA A 193 8.87 2.33 7.55
CA ALA A 193 7.83 3.16 8.17
C ALA A 193 6.97 3.92 7.13
N ASP A 194 7.58 4.30 6.00
CA ASP A 194 6.89 5.02 4.91
C ASP A 194 6.21 4.09 3.89
N ALA A 195 6.32 2.77 4.06
CA ALA A 195 5.76 1.77 3.12
C ALA A 195 4.25 1.53 3.34
N THR A 196 3.49 2.61 3.51
CA THR A 196 2.03 2.58 3.68
C THR A 196 1.31 2.24 2.38
N GLU A 197 1.92 2.55 1.23
CA GLU A 197 1.47 2.21 -0.12
C GLU A 197 2.65 1.63 -0.92
N VAL A 198 2.44 0.52 -1.61
CA VAL A 198 3.48 -0.16 -2.40
C VAL A 198 2.94 -0.61 -3.76
N SER A 199 3.80 -0.67 -4.78
CA SER A 199 3.46 -1.25 -6.07
C SER A 199 4.18 -2.59 -6.31
N HIS A 200 3.51 -3.49 -7.01
CA HIS A 200 4.06 -4.80 -7.41
C HIS A 200 3.55 -5.22 -8.80
N THR A 201 4.32 -6.06 -9.48
CA THR A 201 3.96 -6.58 -10.81
C THR A 201 4.27 -8.07 -10.89
N TYR A 202 3.25 -8.88 -11.16
CA TYR A 202 3.40 -10.32 -11.37
C TYR A 202 3.75 -10.64 -12.83
N THR A 203 4.80 -11.44 -13.04
CA THR A 203 5.28 -11.84 -14.38
C THR A 203 4.78 -13.21 -14.82
N SER A 204 4.15 -13.97 -13.92
CA SER A 204 3.62 -15.32 -14.17
C SER A 204 2.16 -15.41 -13.71
N THR A 205 1.38 -16.24 -14.39
CA THR A 205 0.01 -16.54 -13.97
C THR A 205 -0.02 -17.33 -12.66
N GLY A 206 -1.11 -17.20 -11.90
CA GLY A 206 -1.27 -17.88 -10.62
C GLY A 206 -2.11 -17.08 -9.63
N ASP A 207 -2.48 -17.74 -8.54
CA ASP A 207 -3.12 -17.10 -7.39
C ASP A 207 -2.06 -16.79 -6.34
N TYR A 208 -1.94 -15.51 -5.99
CA TYR A 208 -0.97 -15.00 -5.03
C TYR A 208 -1.69 -14.43 -3.80
N THR A 209 -1.06 -14.54 -2.64
CA THR A 209 -1.55 -13.94 -1.40
C THR A 209 -0.60 -12.82 -1.00
N VAL A 210 -1.08 -11.59 -1.10
CA VAL A 210 -0.34 -10.41 -0.64
C VAL A 210 -0.62 -10.24 0.84
N THR A 211 0.44 -10.17 1.63
CA THR A 211 0.40 -10.08 3.09
C THR A 211 1.10 -8.82 3.52
N VAL A 212 0.46 -8.02 4.39
CA VAL A 212 1.10 -6.90 5.06
C VAL A 212 1.13 -7.16 6.56
N THR A 213 2.33 -7.08 7.13
CA THR A 213 2.56 -7.12 8.58
C THR A 213 2.93 -5.72 9.04
N VAL A 214 2.28 -5.25 10.10
CA VAL A 214 2.46 -3.93 10.68
C VAL A 214 3.00 -4.11 12.09
N THR A 215 4.07 -3.40 12.42
CA THR A 215 4.71 -3.41 13.75
C THR A 215 4.54 -2.05 14.41
N ASP A 216 4.13 -2.03 15.68
CA ASP A 216 4.01 -0.81 16.48
C ASP A 216 5.35 -0.39 17.13
N ASN A 217 5.34 0.69 17.92
CA ASN A 217 6.53 1.17 18.65
C ASN A 217 6.87 0.36 19.91
N ASP A 218 6.00 -0.56 20.31
CA ASP A 218 6.14 -1.43 21.48
C ASP A 218 6.45 -2.88 21.07
N GLY A 219 6.61 -3.13 19.77
CA GLY A 219 7.03 -4.38 19.16
C GLY A 219 5.91 -5.40 18.92
N ALA A 220 4.63 -5.08 19.14
CA ALA A 220 3.58 -5.99 18.71
C ALA A 220 3.32 -5.86 17.21
N GLU A 221 2.86 -6.98 16.65
CA GLU A 221 2.64 -7.13 15.22
C GLU A 221 1.21 -7.59 14.97
N ALA A 222 0.65 -7.08 13.88
CA ALA A 222 -0.58 -7.61 13.32
C ALA A 222 -0.44 -7.73 11.80
N THR A 223 -1.20 -8.64 11.23
CA THR A 223 -1.10 -9.00 9.81
C THR A 223 -2.47 -9.07 9.18
N THR A 224 -2.58 -8.65 7.92
CA THR A 224 -3.74 -8.91 7.05
C THR A 224 -3.28 -9.29 5.65
N SER A 225 -4.19 -9.84 4.84
CA SER A 225 -3.86 -10.33 3.50
C SER A 225 -4.99 -10.18 2.51
N VAL A 226 -4.66 -10.06 1.22
CA VAL A 226 -5.59 -10.07 0.09
C VAL A 226 -5.12 -11.04 -1.00
N SER A 227 -6.07 -11.69 -1.68
CA SER A 227 -5.77 -12.59 -2.79
C SER A 227 -5.76 -11.86 -4.14
N VAL A 228 -4.75 -12.13 -4.95
CA VAL A 228 -4.63 -11.62 -6.33
C VAL A 228 -4.58 -12.81 -7.28
N SER A 229 -5.53 -12.89 -8.20
CA SER A 229 -5.54 -13.89 -9.27
C SER A 229 -4.95 -13.29 -10.54
N VAL A 230 -3.83 -13.81 -11.00
CA VAL A 230 -3.12 -13.32 -12.18
C VAL A 230 -3.38 -14.27 -13.33
N THR A 231 -4.07 -13.78 -14.35
CA THR A 231 -4.38 -14.53 -15.56
C THR A 231 -3.54 -14.04 -16.73
N ASP A 232 -3.39 -14.86 -17.76
CA ASP A 232 -2.88 -14.37 -19.03
C ASP A 232 -4.01 -13.67 -19.80
N GLU A 233 -3.68 -12.54 -20.44
CA GLU A 233 -4.55 -11.89 -21.42
C GLU A 233 -4.12 -12.19 -22.86
N SER A 234 -3.18 -13.13 -23.04
CA SER A 234 -2.76 -13.60 -24.36
C SER A 234 -3.98 -14.09 -25.14
N LYS A 235 -4.42 -13.27 -26.09
CA LYS A 235 -5.29 -13.72 -27.16
C LYS A 235 -4.41 -14.55 -28.08
N ASP A 236 -4.77 -15.80 -28.28
CA ASP A 236 -4.13 -16.63 -29.28
C ASP A 236 -4.46 -16.05 -30.66
N ARG A 237 -3.42 -15.89 -31.48
CA ARG A 237 -3.55 -15.54 -32.88
C ARG A 237 -3.17 -16.77 -33.68
N LEU A 238 -4.16 -17.38 -34.32
CA LEU A 238 -3.97 -18.51 -35.21
C LEU A 238 -4.06 -18.02 -36.65
N THR A 239 -3.00 -18.26 -37.43
CA THR A 239 -2.97 -17.93 -38.85
C THR A 239 -3.06 -19.21 -39.68
N GLU A 240 -3.98 -19.23 -40.64
CA GLU A 240 -4.05 -20.25 -41.68
C GLU A 240 -3.99 -19.58 -43.06
N GLU A 241 -3.15 -20.12 -43.94
CA GLU A 241 -3.05 -19.66 -45.31
C GLU A 241 -3.61 -20.75 -46.24
N LEU A 242 -4.52 -20.33 -47.11
CA LEU A 242 -5.05 -21.12 -48.21
C LEU A 242 -4.60 -20.46 -49.51
N SER A 243 -4.46 -21.25 -50.57
CA SER A 243 -4.09 -20.75 -51.89
C SER A 243 -4.91 -21.43 -52.97
N GLY A 244 -5.25 -20.70 -54.03
CA GLY A 244 -5.98 -21.22 -55.18
C GLY A 244 -5.61 -20.45 -56.45
N SER A 245 -6.25 -20.83 -57.56
CA SER A 245 -6.12 -20.15 -58.85
C SER A 245 -7.48 -20.08 -59.52
N LEU A 246 -7.76 -18.97 -60.21
CA LEU A 246 -8.97 -18.78 -61.00
C LEU A 246 -8.61 -18.51 -62.46
N ASP A 247 -9.26 -19.19 -63.39
CA ASP A 247 -8.88 -19.26 -64.81
C ASP A 247 -9.65 -18.29 -65.72
N GLY A 248 -10.48 -17.42 -65.15
CA GLY A 248 -11.22 -16.40 -65.91
C GLY A 248 -12.65 -16.16 -65.43
N MET A 249 -13.31 -15.19 -66.05
CA MET A 249 -14.66 -14.73 -65.69
C MET A 249 -15.65 -15.88 -65.36
N LEU A 250 -16.33 -15.75 -64.22
CA LEU A 250 -17.28 -16.72 -63.65
C LEU A 250 -16.66 -17.97 -63.01
N ASP A 251 -15.33 -18.09 -63.01
CA ASP A 251 -14.66 -19.10 -62.21
C ASP A 251 -14.71 -18.76 -60.71
N TYR A 252 -14.58 -19.77 -59.86
CA TYR A 252 -14.62 -19.60 -58.42
C TYR A 252 -13.94 -20.76 -57.69
N ASP A 253 -13.45 -20.48 -56.49
CA ASP A 253 -13.00 -21.50 -55.55
C ASP A 253 -13.80 -21.43 -54.25
N LYS A 254 -14.01 -22.59 -53.63
CA LYS A 254 -14.87 -22.77 -52.45
C LYS A 254 -14.06 -23.37 -51.33
N GLN A 255 -14.14 -22.74 -50.17
CA GLN A 255 -13.48 -23.20 -48.96
C GLN A 255 -14.45 -23.20 -47.78
N THR A 256 -14.10 -23.94 -46.74
CA THR A 256 -14.80 -23.93 -45.45
C THR A 256 -13.76 -23.78 -44.34
N TYR A 257 -14.07 -23.00 -43.32
CA TYR A 257 -13.22 -22.80 -42.16
C TYR A 257 -14.00 -23.05 -40.86
N SER A 258 -13.44 -23.91 -40.00
CA SER A 258 -13.95 -24.13 -38.65
C SER A 258 -13.09 -23.35 -37.66
N LEU A 259 -13.73 -22.60 -36.77
CA LEU A 259 -13.05 -21.86 -35.71
C LEU A 259 -12.25 -22.81 -34.82
N LYS A 260 -11.01 -22.44 -34.53
CA LYS A 260 -10.06 -23.24 -33.75
C LYS A 260 -10.00 -22.81 -32.29
N THR A 261 -10.45 -21.60 -31.97
CA THR A 261 -10.51 -21.06 -30.60
C THR A 261 -11.84 -21.42 -29.95
N GLU A 262 -11.83 -21.65 -28.63
CA GLU A 262 -13.04 -21.97 -27.86
C GLU A 262 -13.87 -20.71 -27.57
N SER A 263 -13.23 -19.54 -27.59
CA SER A 263 -13.87 -18.24 -27.43
C SER A 263 -13.33 -17.27 -28.49
N PRO A 264 -13.82 -17.38 -29.74
CA PRO A 264 -13.42 -16.51 -30.83
C PRO A 264 -13.85 -15.08 -30.55
N MET A 265 -12.91 -14.14 -30.73
CA MET A 265 -13.12 -12.71 -30.54
C MET A 265 -13.08 -11.95 -31.86
N GLN A 266 -12.25 -12.40 -32.81
CA GLN A 266 -12.18 -11.81 -34.14
C GLN A 266 -11.65 -12.85 -35.14
N LEU A 267 -12.13 -12.81 -36.38
CA LEU A 267 -11.54 -13.51 -37.52
C LEU A 267 -11.33 -12.49 -38.65
N ILE A 268 -10.12 -12.44 -39.20
CA ILE A 268 -9.77 -11.58 -40.32
C ILE A 268 -9.45 -12.47 -41.51
N LEU A 269 -10.22 -12.35 -42.59
CA LEU A 269 -9.94 -12.97 -43.87
C LEU A 269 -9.34 -11.91 -44.79
N SER A 270 -8.14 -12.15 -45.32
CA SER A 270 -7.46 -11.26 -46.27
C SER A 270 -7.13 -12.03 -47.53
N LEU A 271 -7.70 -11.62 -48.66
CA LEU A 271 -7.42 -12.14 -49.99
C LEU A 271 -6.36 -11.26 -50.66
N ASP A 272 -5.35 -11.90 -51.26
CA ASP A 272 -4.33 -11.26 -52.08
C ASP A 272 -4.19 -12.02 -53.39
N GLY A 273 -4.56 -11.38 -54.49
CA GLY A 273 -4.51 -11.94 -55.85
C GLY A 273 -3.86 -10.99 -56.86
N PRO A 274 -3.95 -11.29 -58.16
CA PRO A 274 -3.25 -10.54 -59.19
C PRO A 274 -3.75 -9.10 -59.33
N SER A 275 -2.83 -8.14 -59.50
CA SER A 275 -3.16 -6.70 -59.63
C SER A 275 -3.95 -6.33 -60.90
N ASP A 276 -4.00 -7.24 -61.88
CA ASP A 276 -4.74 -7.10 -63.15
C ASP A 276 -6.01 -7.97 -63.20
N ALA A 277 -6.43 -8.50 -62.05
CA ALA A 277 -7.66 -9.26 -61.87
C ALA A 277 -8.58 -8.61 -60.81
N ASP A 278 -9.83 -9.02 -60.82
CA ASP A 278 -10.92 -8.54 -59.97
C ASP A 278 -11.52 -9.76 -59.26
N PHE A 279 -10.94 -10.10 -58.10
CA PHE A 279 -11.31 -11.27 -57.31
C PHE A 279 -12.03 -10.80 -56.05
N ASP A 280 -13.26 -11.28 -55.88
CA ASP A 280 -14.11 -10.92 -54.76
C ASP A 280 -14.13 -12.03 -53.70
N LEU A 281 -14.35 -11.62 -52.45
CA LEU A 281 -14.48 -12.53 -51.31
C LEU A 281 -15.91 -12.49 -50.75
N TYR A 282 -16.53 -13.66 -50.63
CA TYR A 282 -17.86 -13.83 -50.02
C TYR A 282 -17.78 -14.88 -48.90
N VAL A 283 -18.50 -14.63 -47.80
CA VAL A 283 -18.59 -15.56 -46.67
C VAL A 283 -20.01 -15.78 -46.17
N SER A 284 -20.26 -16.97 -45.64
CA SER A 284 -21.44 -17.35 -44.86
C SER A 284 -21.03 -17.78 -43.45
N PHE A 285 -21.96 -17.73 -42.49
CA PHE A 285 -21.72 -18.03 -41.08
C PHE A 285 -22.32 -19.38 -40.64
N ASP A 286 -23.07 -20.03 -41.53
CA ASP A 286 -23.81 -21.26 -41.26
C ASP A 286 -23.30 -22.47 -42.07
N GLY A 287 -22.07 -22.40 -42.60
CA GLY A 287 -21.42 -23.46 -43.38
C GLY A 287 -21.98 -23.64 -44.79
N ARG A 288 -23.01 -22.87 -45.20
CA ARG A 288 -23.47 -22.90 -46.59
C ARG A 288 -22.36 -22.40 -47.51
N THR A 289 -22.29 -22.94 -48.72
CA THR A 289 -21.44 -22.33 -49.75
C THR A 289 -22.03 -20.97 -50.16
N PRO A 290 -21.34 -19.84 -49.91
CA PRO A 290 -21.85 -18.54 -50.32
C PRO A 290 -21.83 -18.43 -51.85
N THR A 291 -22.64 -17.51 -52.37
CA THR A 291 -22.68 -17.13 -53.78
C THR A 291 -22.68 -15.60 -53.89
N PRO A 292 -22.40 -15.01 -55.07
CA PRO A 292 -22.51 -13.57 -55.24
C PRO A 292 -23.92 -12.98 -55.00
N ASN A 293 -24.95 -13.83 -54.88
CA ASN A 293 -26.33 -13.42 -54.57
C ASN A 293 -26.84 -13.92 -53.21
N ASP A 294 -26.05 -14.69 -52.47
CA ASP A 294 -26.46 -15.30 -51.20
C ASP A 294 -25.23 -15.50 -50.31
N TYR A 295 -25.01 -14.55 -49.40
CA TYR A 295 -23.87 -14.46 -48.50
C TYR A 295 -24.26 -13.68 -47.24
N ASP A 296 -23.51 -13.85 -46.16
CA ASP A 296 -23.70 -13.10 -44.91
C ASP A 296 -22.79 -11.86 -44.86
N ARG A 297 -21.57 -11.96 -45.41
CA ARG A 297 -20.64 -10.82 -45.57
C ARG A 297 -19.83 -10.97 -46.86
N ALA A 298 -19.41 -9.86 -47.46
CA ALA A 298 -18.61 -9.86 -48.68
C ALA A 298 -17.71 -8.62 -48.74
N SER A 299 -16.62 -8.72 -49.50
CA SER A 299 -15.73 -7.63 -49.89
C SER A 299 -15.43 -7.81 -51.38
N TYR A 300 -15.66 -6.75 -52.16
CA TYR A 300 -15.69 -6.77 -53.63
C TYR A 300 -15.24 -5.41 -54.19
N THR A 301 -13.98 -5.05 -53.98
CA THR A 301 -13.41 -3.86 -54.61
C THR A 301 -13.19 -4.09 -56.11
N GLN A 302 -12.39 -3.26 -56.79
CA GLN A 302 -12.12 -3.43 -58.24
C GLN A 302 -10.74 -4.07 -58.48
N ASP A 303 -10.16 -4.66 -57.44
CA ASP A 303 -8.88 -5.33 -57.46
C ASP A 303 -9.02 -6.72 -56.83
N SER A 304 -7.91 -7.43 -56.66
CA SER A 304 -7.89 -8.75 -56.03
C SER A 304 -7.38 -8.69 -54.58
N SER A 305 -7.59 -7.58 -53.88
CA SER A 305 -7.14 -7.35 -52.50
C SER A 305 -8.34 -7.09 -51.59
N GLU A 306 -8.89 -8.17 -51.02
CA GLU A 306 -10.13 -8.11 -50.25
C GLU A 306 -9.92 -8.40 -48.76
N GLN A 307 -10.71 -7.75 -47.91
CA GLN A 307 -10.66 -8.04 -46.47
C GLN A 307 -12.05 -8.10 -45.84
N ILE A 308 -12.27 -9.16 -45.07
CA ILE A 308 -13.47 -9.33 -44.25
C ILE A 308 -13.04 -9.56 -42.80
N ILE A 309 -13.51 -8.69 -41.90
CA ILE A 309 -13.36 -8.85 -40.45
C ILE A 309 -14.67 -9.40 -39.91
N ILE A 310 -14.64 -10.37 -39.00
CA ILE A 310 -15.80 -10.90 -38.26
C ILE A 310 -15.50 -10.75 -36.77
N ASP A 311 -16.40 -10.09 -36.04
CA ASP A 311 -16.27 -9.74 -34.63
C ASP A 311 -17.50 -10.15 -33.78
N ASP A 312 -18.59 -10.58 -34.42
CA ASP A 312 -19.77 -11.18 -33.78
C ASP A 312 -19.92 -12.64 -34.23
N PHE A 313 -19.75 -13.56 -33.29
CA PHE A 313 -19.82 -15.01 -33.52
C PHE A 313 -21.15 -15.62 -33.06
N SER A 314 -22.13 -14.81 -32.63
CA SER A 314 -23.38 -15.30 -32.05
C SER A 314 -24.21 -16.20 -32.99
N GLN A 315 -24.00 -16.07 -34.30
CA GLN A 315 -24.67 -16.86 -35.34
C GLN A 315 -23.72 -17.76 -36.13
N VAL A 316 -22.43 -17.83 -35.76
CA VAL A 316 -21.40 -18.55 -36.54
C VAL A 316 -21.31 -20.00 -36.05
N SER A 317 -21.62 -20.96 -36.92
CA SER A 317 -21.36 -22.39 -36.65
C SER A 317 -20.22 -22.95 -37.50
N GLU A 318 -20.10 -22.51 -38.75
CA GLU A 318 -19.04 -22.88 -39.69
C GLU A 318 -18.96 -21.80 -40.76
N ILE A 319 -17.75 -21.47 -41.23
CA ILE A 319 -17.58 -20.37 -42.17
C ILE A 319 -17.44 -20.92 -43.58
N GLY A 320 -18.44 -20.69 -44.43
CA GLY A 320 -18.32 -20.94 -45.85
C GLY A 320 -17.64 -19.77 -46.54
N ILE A 321 -16.75 -20.03 -47.49
CA ILE A 321 -15.95 -19.02 -48.19
C ILE A 321 -16.03 -19.26 -49.69
N LEU A 322 -16.18 -18.19 -50.46
CA LEU A 322 -16.10 -18.20 -51.92
C LEU A 322 -15.16 -17.07 -52.37
N VAL A 323 -14.14 -17.44 -53.14
CA VAL A 323 -13.34 -16.50 -53.94
C VAL A 323 -13.88 -16.57 -55.37
N TYR A 324 -14.30 -15.44 -55.93
CA TYR A 324 -15.00 -15.39 -57.21
C TYR A 324 -14.35 -14.38 -58.14
N VAL A 325 -14.10 -14.74 -59.39
CA VAL A 325 -13.49 -13.82 -60.37
C VAL A 325 -14.53 -13.14 -61.26
N TYR A 326 -14.49 -11.81 -61.26
CA TYR A 326 -15.25 -10.96 -62.17
C TYR A 326 -14.47 -10.63 -63.45
N SER A 327 -13.15 -10.45 -63.36
CA SER A 327 -12.27 -10.27 -64.51
C SER A 327 -10.81 -10.65 -64.20
N GLY A 328 -10.01 -10.93 -65.23
CA GLY A 328 -8.64 -11.42 -65.07
C GLY A 328 -8.56 -12.92 -64.73
N SER A 329 -7.40 -13.38 -64.31
CA SER A 329 -7.10 -14.77 -63.93
C SER A 329 -5.78 -14.85 -63.18
N GLY A 330 -5.56 -15.87 -62.36
CA GLY A 330 -4.28 -16.12 -61.70
C GLY A 330 -4.42 -16.71 -60.30
N ASP A 331 -3.27 -16.90 -59.67
CA ASP A 331 -3.16 -17.43 -58.31
C ASP A 331 -3.54 -16.37 -57.26
N TYR A 332 -4.12 -16.80 -56.16
CA TYR A 332 -4.36 -15.97 -54.98
C TYR A 332 -3.95 -16.68 -53.68
N THR A 333 -3.74 -15.89 -52.65
CA THR A 333 -3.57 -16.33 -51.26
C THR A 333 -4.72 -15.79 -50.42
N LEU A 334 -5.29 -16.64 -49.57
CA LEU A 334 -6.29 -16.27 -48.58
C LEU A 334 -5.71 -16.52 -47.18
N THR A 335 -5.47 -15.46 -46.43
CA THR A 335 -4.99 -15.51 -45.05
C THR A 335 -6.16 -15.38 -44.10
N LEU A 336 -6.30 -16.34 -43.18
CA LEU A 336 -7.28 -16.34 -42.10
C LEU A 336 -6.55 -16.15 -40.77
N GLU A 337 -6.84 -15.05 -40.09
CA GLU A 337 -6.28 -14.75 -38.77
C GLU A 337 -7.38 -14.78 -37.70
N GLU A 338 -7.42 -15.85 -36.93
CA GLU A 338 -8.35 -16.04 -35.82
C GLU A 338 -7.73 -15.57 -34.51
N ILE A 339 -8.43 -14.68 -33.82
CA ILE A 339 -8.05 -14.10 -32.54
C ILE A 339 -9.07 -14.56 -31.50
N GLY A 340 -8.63 -15.28 -30.48
CA GLY A 340 -9.52 -15.81 -29.45
C GLY A 340 -8.76 -16.49 -28.31
N LYS A 341 -9.46 -17.24 -27.47
CA LYS A 341 -8.82 -18.10 -26.45
C LYS A 341 -8.77 -19.54 -26.93
N THR A 342 -7.61 -20.17 -26.95
CA THR A 342 -7.51 -21.63 -27.03
C THR A 342 -7.75 -22.24 -25.65
N GLY A 343 -8.38 -23.41 -25.60
CA GLY A 343 -8.64 -24.11 -24.33
C GLY A 343 -7.34 -24.41 -23.59
N SER A 344 -7.32 -24.14 -22.28
CA SER A 344 -6.21 -24.44 -21.36
C SER A 344 -5.98 -25.94 -21.15
#